data_AF-A0A2V9CFY2-F1
#
_entry.id   AF-A0A2V9CFY2-F1
#
_cell.length_a   1.000
_cell.length_b   1.000
_cell.length_c   1.000
_cell.angle_alpha   90.00
_cell.angle_beta   90.00
_cell.angle_gamma   90.00
#
_symmetry.space_group_name_H-M   'P 1'
#
loop_
_entity.id
_entity.type
_entity.pdbx_description
1 polymer ?
#
loop_
_entity_poly.entity_id
_entity_poly.type
_entity_poly.pdbx_seq_one_letter_code
_entity_poly.pdbx_strand_id
1 'polypeptide(L)'
;MTTAPRPSPSLRDVVEKYRQLAGGFGRPLALAAFGLSSEETERVFGIFDEDYHISRFFRFSLEPAAAARSGQTYRINGFPQSHVALDAEIESIL
;
A
#
# COMPACT_ATOMS: atom_id res chain seq x y z
N MET A 1 -7.30 -25.16 -16.13
CA MET A 1 -5.96 -24.89 -15.57
C MET A 1 -6.18 -24.12 -14.27
N THR A 2 -6.07 -24.78 -13.13
CA THR A 2 -6.20 -24.12 -11.81
C THR A 2 -4.91 -23.37 -11.54
N THR A 3 -4.89 -22.07 -11.81
CA THR A 3 -3.81 -21.18 -11.34
C THR A 3 -3.83 -21.22 -9.82
N ALA A 4 -2.76 -21.75 -9.22
CA ALA A 4 -2.54 -21.63 -7.79
C ALA A 4 -2.62 -20.12 -7.42
N PRO A 5 -3.28 -19.75 -6.31
CA PRO A 5 -3.30 -18.36 -5.88
C PRO A 5 -1.86 -17.90 -5.68
N ARG A 6 -1.48 -16.78 -6.31
CA ARG A 6 -0.18 -16.16 -6.03
C ARG A 6 -0.16 -15.84 -4.53
N PRO A 7 0.94 -16.15 -3.80
CA PRO A 7 1.05 -15.74 -2.41
C PRO A 7 0.92 -14.22 -2.34
N SER A 8 0.12 -13.73 -1.38
CA SER A 8 0.01 -12.30 -1.10
C SER A 8 1.40 -11.73 -0.79
N PRO A 9 1.74 -10.51 -1.27
CA PRO A 9 3.03 -9.91 -0.99
C PRO A 9 3.25 -9.72 0.51
N SER A 10 4.47 -10.04 0.97
CA SER A 10 4.88 -9.80 2.35
C SER A 10 5.15 -8.31 2.62
N LEU A 11 5.31 -7.93 3.89
CA LEU A 11 5.71 -6.57 4.24
C LEU A 11 7.03 -6.17 3.56
N ARG A 12 8.02 -7.08 3.54
CA ARG A 12 9.31 -6.84 2.91
C ARG A 12 9.15 -6.57 1.40
N ASP A 13 8.34 -7.38 0.71
CA ASP A 13 8.10 -7.20 -0.73
C ASP A 13 7.47 -5.82 -1.03
N VAL A 14 6.53 -5.38 -0.19
CA VAL A 14 5.88 -4.07 -0.32
C VAL A 14 6.86 -2.93 -0.07
N VAL A 15 7.71 -3.02 0.96
CA VAL A 15 8.70 -1.97 1.27
C VAL A 15 9.77 -1.88 0.19
N GLU A 16 10.29 -3.00 -0.29
CA GLU A 16 11.27 -3.03 -1.38
C GLU A 16 10.68 -2.42 -2.66
N LYS A 17 9.47 -2.82 -3.02
CA LYS A 17 8.77 -2.27 -4.19
C LYS A 17 8.50 -0.77 -4.04
N TYR A 18 8.06 -0.32 -2.86
CA TYR A 18 7.86 1.09 -2.59
C TYR A 18 9.17 1.88 -2.77
N ARG A 19 10.30 1.40 -2.22
CA ARG A 19 11.60 2.08 -2.36
C ARG A 19 12.01 2.22 -3.82
N GLN A 20 11.82 1.16 -4.62
CA GLN A 20 12.12 1.17 -6.05
C GLN A 20 11.28 2.19 -6.82
N LEU A 21 9.99 2.30 -6.49
CA LEU A 21 9.05 3.16 -7.22
C LEU A 21 9.06 4.63 -6.76
N ALA A 22 9.17 4.87 -5.45
CA ALA A 22 9.14 6.21 -4.85
C ALA A 22 10.52 6.91 -4.90
N GLY A 23 11.60 6.16 -5.10
CA GLY A 23 12.97 6.67 -5.08
C GLY A 23 13.43 7.13 -3.70
N GLY A 24 12.80 6.64 -2.62
CA GLY A 24 13.10 6.98 -1.23
C GLY A 24 11.87 6.94 -0.31
N PHE A 25 12.11 7.02 1.00
CA PHE A 25 11.07 7.09 2.03
C PHE A 25 10.45 8.48 2.16
N GLY A 26 9.27 8.56 2.77
CA GLY A 26 8.51 9.80 3.03
C GLY A 26 7.83 10.42 1.81
N ARG A 27 7.83 9.75 0.65
CA ARG A 27 7.24 10.26 -0.59
C ARG A 27 5.92 9.55 -0.89
N PRO A 28 4.80 10.28 -1.06
CA PRO A 28 3.54 9.67 -1.44
C PRO A 28 3.67 8.91 -2.77
N LEU A 29 3.34 7.62 -2.75
CA LEU A 29 3.28 6.75 -3.91
C LEU A 29 1.83 6.31 -4.12
N ALA A 30 1.34 6.39 -5.37
CA ALA A 30 0.01 5.90 -5.70
C ALA A 30 -0.11 4.40 -5.41
N LEU A 31 -1.17 3.99 -4.72
CA LEU A 31 -1.44 2.57 -4.43
C LEU A 31 -1.57 1.75 -5.73
N ALA A 32 -2.05 2.37 -6.81
CA ALA A 32 -2.11 1.75 -8.14
C ALA A 32 -0.72 1.39 -8.71
N ALA A 33 0.35 2.08 -8.30
CA ALA A 33 1.70 1.81 -8.78
C ALA A 33 2.22 0.43 -8.33
N PHE A 34 1.63 -0.16 -7.28
CA PHE A 34 1.95 -1.51 -6.84
C PHE A 34 1.46 -2.59 -7.82
N GLY A 35 0.63 -2.25 -8.82
CA GLY A 35 0.20 -3.18 -9.87
C GLY A 35 -0.59 -4.39 -9.34
N LEU A 36 -1.15 -4.28 -8.14
CA LEU A 36 -2.06 -5.25 -7.55
C LEU A 36 -3.48 -4.97 -8.02
N SER A 37 -4.35 -5.99 -8.01
CA SER A 37 -5.78 -5.76 -8.19
C SER A 37 -6.36 -4.93 -7.03
N SER A 38 -7.56 -4.36 -7.21
CA SER A 38 -8.20 -3.56 -6.15
C SER A 38 -8.39 -4.34 -4.86
N GLU A 39 -8.86 -5.58 -4.97
CA GLU A 39 -9.08 -6.48 -3.82
C GLU A 39 -7.76 -6.83 -3.13
N GLU A 40 -6.70 -7.13 -3.89
CA GLU A 40 -5.38 -7.42 -3.31
C GLU A 40 -4.78 -6.19 -2.62
N THR A 41 -4.90 -5.00 -3.21
CA THR A 41 -4.45 -3.75 -2.57
C THR A 41 -5.20 -3.51 -1.25
N GLU A 42 -6.52 -3.57 -1.26
CA GLU A 42 -7.32 -3.35 -0.04
C GLU A 42 -6.99 -4.37 1.04
N ARG A 43 -6.82 -5.64 0.68
CA ARG A 43 -6.46 -6.70 1.62
C ARG A 43 -5.06 -6.51 2.20
N VAL A 44 -4.05 -6.30 1.36
CA VAL A 44 -2.63 -6.21 1.78
C VAL A 44 -2.42 -4.99 2.66
N PHE A 45 -2.85 -3.82 2.20
CA PHE A 45 -2.67 -2.59 2.96
C PHE A 45 -3.61 -2.50 4.15
N GLY A 46 -4.78 -3.16 4.11
CA GLY A 46 -5.65 -3.32 5.28
C GLY A 46 -4.97 -4.08 6.42
N ILE A 47 -4.34 -5.24 6.11
CA ILE A 47 -3.58 -6.02 7.11
C ILE A 47 -2.46 -5.17 7.75
N PHE A 48 -1.74 -4.38 6.95
CA PHE A 48 -0.67 -3.51 7.46
C PHE A 48 -1.20 -2.34 8.30
N ASP A 49 -2.37 -1.82 7.96
CA ASP A 49 -3.02 -0.73 8.69
C ASP A 49 -3.66 -1.21 10.02
N GLU A 50 -4.10 -2.48 10.09
CA GLU A 50 -4.63 -3.10 11.31
C GLU A 50 -3.54 -3.38 12.37
N ASP A 51 -2.34 -3.76 11.96
CA ASP A 51 -1.23 -4.03 12.89
C ASP A 51 -0.51 -2.73 13.27
N TYR A 52 -0.71 -2.26 14.50
CA TYR A 52 -0.07 -1.04 15.02
C TYR A 52 1.47 -1.02 14.92
N HIS A 53 2.15 -2.18 15.03
CA HIS A 53 3.60 -2.22 14.89
C HIS A 53 4.06 -1.85 13.47
N ILE A 54 3.19 -2.06 12.49
CA ILE A 54 3.41 -1.78 11.06
C ILE A 54 2.77 -0.43 10.68
N SER A 55 1.49 -0.22 11.00
CA SER A 55 0.68 0.91 10.52
C SER A 55 1.25 2.28 10.91
N ARG A 56 1.96 2.36 12.04
CA ARG A 56 2.66 3.58 12.48
C ARG A 56 3.67 4.12 11.45
N PHE A 57 4.11 3.29 10.50
CA PHE A 57 5.04 3.67 9.44
C PHE A 57 4.35 3.95 8.10
N PHE A 58 3.04 3.69 7.97
CA PHE A 58 2.26 3.88 6.76
C PHE A 58 1.41 5.14 6.89
N ARG A 59 1.67 6.12 6.01
CA ARG A 59 0.87 7.34 5.93
C ARG A 59 0.01 7.29 4.69
N PHE A 60 -1.23 6.86 4.86
CA PHE A 60 -2.20 6.90 3.78
C PHE A 60 -2.73 8.31 3.55
N SER A 61 -3.02 8.61 2.28
CA SER A 61 -3.64 9.86 1.88
C SER A 61 -4.58 9.69 0.70
N LEU A 62 -5.57 10.58 0.63
CA LEU A 62 -6.50 10.69 -0.48
C LEU A 62 -6.21 11.97 -1.26
N GLU A 63 -5.64 11.82 -2.46
CA GLU A 63 -5.45 12.93 -3.37
C GLU A 63 -6.81 13.35 -3.96
N PRO A 64 -7.17 14.65 -3.93
CA PRO A 64 -8.48 15.13 -4.41
C PRO A 64 -8.78 14.75 -5.87
N ALA A 65 -7.74 14.75 -6.72
CA ALA A 65 -7.87 14.37 -8.12
C ALA A 65 -8.09 12.84 -8.30
N ALA A 66 -7.63 12.02 -7.36
CA ALA A 66 -7.84 10.58 -7.37
C ALA A 66 -9.23 10.20 -6.82
N ALA A 67 -9.77 10.98 -5.87
CA ALA A 67 -11.11 10.77 -5.31
C ALA A 67 -12.21 10.86 -6.39
N ALA A 68 -12.01 11.65 -7.44
CA ALA A 68 -12.95 11.79 -8.55
C ALA A 68 -12.84 10.68 -9.61
N ARG A 69 -11.81 9.81 -9.55
CA ARG A 69 -11.54 8.79 -10.58
C ARG A 69 -11.72 7.37 -10.02
N SER A 70 -12.65 6.63 -10.62
CA SER A 70 -12.85 5.20 -10.36
C SER A 70 -11.56 4.42 -10.65
N GLY A 71 -11.18 3.51 -9.76
CA GLY A 71 -9.96 2.70 -9.90
C GLY A 71 -8.66 3.37 -9.46
N GLN A 72 -8.72 4.58 -8.90
CA GLN A 72 -7.57 5.27 -8.27
C GLN A 72 -7.72 5.43 -6.75
N THR A 73 -8.83 4.93 -6.20
CA THR A 73 -9.14 4.98 -4.77
C THR A 73 -9.46 3.56 -4.29
N TYR A 74 -8.95 3.21 -3.12
CA TYR A 74 -9.05 1.91 -2.46
C TYR A 74 -9.63 2.10 -1.06
N ARG A 75 -10.38 1.13 -0.55
CA ARG A 75 -10.90 1.14 0.83
C ARG A 75 -9.95 0.42 1.77
N ILE A 76 -9.01 1.16 2.36
CA ILE A 76 -8.11 0.61 3.39
C ILE A 76 -8.79 0.78 4.75
N ASN A 77 -9.12 -0.34 5.40
CA ASN A 77 -9.88 -0.38 6.66
C ASN A 77 -11.15 0.49 6.66
N GLY A 78 -11.85 0.50 5.51
CA GLY A 78 -13.09 1.25 5.32
C GLY A 78 -12.93 2.71 4.90
N PHE A 79 -11.72 3.26 4.95
CA PHE A 79 -11.41 4.64 4.56
C PHE A 79 -10.91 4.73 3.11
N PRO A 80 -11.37 5.73 2.33
CA PRO A 80 -10.89 5.93 0.96
C PRO A 80 -9.45 6.45 0.97
N GLN A 81 -8.55 5.73 0.30
CA GLN A 81 -7.14 6.07 0.16
C GLN A 81 -6.70 5.93 -1.29
N SER A 82 -5.71 6.71 -1.70
CA SER A 82 -5.17 6.67 -3.08
C SER A 82 -3.65 6.55 -3.10
N HIS A 83 -2.99 7.06 -2.08
CA HIS A 83 -1.54 7.09 -1.95
C HIS A 83 -1.12 6.59 -0.57
N VAL A 84 0.13 6.15 -0.50
CA VAL A 84 0.80 5.77 0.73
C VAL A 84 2.22 6.34 0.72
N ALA A 85 2.65 6.90 1.83
CA ALA A 85 4.06 7.20 2.09
C ALA A 85 4.55 6.31 3.24
N LEU A 86 5.74 5.75 3.11
CA LEU A 86 6.36 4.92 4.15
C LEU A 86 7.46 5.71 4.85
N ASP A 87 7.48 5.64 6.18
CA ASP A 87 8.56 6.18 7.01
C ASP A 87 9.76 5.21 7.03
N ALA A 88 10.98 5.75 6.96
CA ALA A 88 12.20 4.93 6.84
C ALA A 88 12.43 3.99 8.04
N GLU A 89 11.90 4.34 9.21
CA GLU A 89 12.00 3.55 10.44
C GLU A 89 11.34 2.17 10.32
N ILE A 90 10.52 1.93 9.30
CA ILE A 90 9.98 0.61 8.98
C ILE A 90 11.07 -0.45 8.79
N GLU A 91 12.28 -0.05 8.37
CA GLU A 91 13.43 -0.95 8.23
C GLU A 91 13.86 -1.58 9.56
N SER A 92 13.45 -1.02 10.71
CA SER A 92 13.72 -1.60 12.03
C SER A 92 12.94 -2.88 12.34
N ILE A 93 11.89 -3.19 11.57
CA ILE A 93 11.02 -4.36 11.77
C ILE A 93 11.01 -5.32 10.57
N LEU A 94 11.89 -5.10 9.57
CA LEU A 94 12.06 -5.94 8.39
C LEU A 94 13.21 -6.94 8.55
#